data_AF-A0A9N8DFX9-F1
#
_entry.id   AF-A0A9N8DFX9-F1
#
_cell.length_a   1.000
_cell.length_b   1.000
_cell.length_c   1.000
_cell.angle_alpha   90.00
_cell.angle_beta   90.00
_cell.angle_gamma   90.00
#
_symmetry.space_group_name_H-M   'P 1'
#
loop_
_entity.id
_entity.type
_entity.pdbx_description
1 polymer ?
#
loop_
_entity_poly.entity_id
_entity_poly.type
_entity_poly.pdbx_seq_one_letter_code
_entity_poly.pdbx_strand_id
1 'polypeptide(L)'
;MTENCTKRHSRQVIATTQCRRQRSRPLLLLLGFLLVVTALLLQASAAKAPSETKKPWQRQSVPIDQEFEDSPAQHRLEGLLALLSARPMLLFSAVVRIGIALGLELAMDAVLKTVVTPLLVASGIGALLAPATFLLEYAFQPLIHSIAFLVFDDNFVMATLETTGIQDRLVRKDHKNNPGVLEWHKMSFFEGFCTRYVVKSLTAWCLGWAGLCTIVPVVGHLLTAVLTGWLVAWDYVYVPLSGLGYIGPLQQFQTVWQHFSYFQWYGFWAVLIEEIPVLGPACHVYNVYSAAYFLEGLYSWRGVMDEDAATVATDFSQEL
;
A
#
# COMPACT_ATOMS: atom_id res chain seq x y z
N MET A 1 -9.89 -72.85 17.13
CA MET A 1 -9.53 -71.65 16.33
C MET A 1 -10.64 -70.61 16.45
N THR A 2 -10.81 -69.96 17.61
CA THR A 2 -11.74 -68.82 17.77
C THR A 2 -11.46 -68.18 19.14
N GLU A 3 -10.35 -67.48 19.28
CA GLU A 3 -10.08 -66.65 20.46
C GLU A 3 -9.00 -65.63 20.06
N ASN A 4 -9.39 -64.53 19.40
CA ASN A 4 -8.53 -63.33 19.27
C ASN A 4 -9.24 -62.08 18.71
N CYS A 5 -10.58 -61.97 18.81
CA CYS A 5 -11.32 -60.83 18.22
C CYS A 5 -11.94 -59.85 19.22
N THR A 6 -11.63 -59.95 20.51
CA THR A 6 -12.31 -59.15 21.57
C THR A 6 -11.40 -58.19 22.34
N LYS A 7 -10.13 -58.01 21.94
CA LYS A 7 -9.18 -57.13 22.64
C LYS A 7 -8.90 -55.77 21.96
N ARG A 8 -9.49 -55.48 20.79
CA ARG A 8 -9.24 -54.20 20.08
C ARG A 8 -10.22 -53.08 20.37
N HIS A 9 -11.41 -53.35 20.93
CA HIS A 9 -12.41 -52.29 21.17
C HIS A 9 -12.24 -51.52 22.49
N SER A 10 -11.46 -52.02 23.44
CA SER A 10 -11.39 -51.43 24.79
C SER A 10 -10.32 -50.35 24.96
N ARG A 11 -9.45 -50.11 23.96
CA ARG A 11 -8.40 -49.06 24.01
C ARG A 11 -8.80 -47.73 23.37
N GLN A 12 -9.97 -47.64 22.74
CA GLN A 12 -10.40 -46.41 22.06
C GLN A 12 -11.28 -45.49 22.90
N VAL A 13 -11.74 -45.92 24.08
CA VAL A 13 -12.72 -45.14 24.88
C VAL A 13 -12.08 -44.34 26.02
N ILE A 14 -10.81 -44.57 26.36
CA ILE A 14 -10.14 -43.88 27.49
C ILE A 14 -9.35 -42.63 27.05
N ALA A 15 -9.10 -42.44 25.75
CA ALA A 15 -8.33 -41.29 25.23
C ALA A 15 -9.15 -40.01 25.00
N THR A 16 -10.48 -40.03 25.13
CA THR A 16 -11.35 -38.90 24.78
C THR A 16 -11.76 -38.01 25.95
N THR A 17 -11.44 -38.36 27.20
CA THR A 17 -11.89 -37.59 28.38
C THR A 17 -10.83 -36.70 29.04
N GLN A 18 -9.54 -36.83 28.70
CA GLN A 18 -8.49 -35.95 29.24
C GLN A 18 -8.23 -34.67 28.41
N CYS A 19 -8.76 -34.57 27.20
CA CYS A 19 -8.56 -33.42 26.30
C CYS A 19 -9.64 -32.33 26.42
N ARG A 20 -10.20 -32.12 27.63
CA ARG A 20 -11.25 -31.09 27.85
C ARG A 20 -10.95 -30.07 28.93
N ARG A 21 -9.82 -30.15 29.64
CA ARG A 21 -9.47 -29.22 30.73
C ARG A 21 -8.37 -28.20 30.44
N GLN A 22 -7.84 -28.17 29.22
CA GLN A 22 -6.72 -27.28 28.86
C GLN A 22 -7.09 -26.29 27.73
N ARG A 23 -8.33 -25.77 27.74
CA ARG A 23 -8.83 -24.85 26.69
C ARG A 23 -9.34 -23.49 27.19
N SER A 24 -9.31 -23.21 28.49
CA SER A 24 -9.88 -21.97 29.05
C SER A 24 -8.85 -20.89 29.42
N ARG A 25 -7.55 -21.19 29.44
CA ARG A 25 -6.50 -20.17 29.70
C ARG A 25 -6.26 -19.17 28.56
N PRO A 26 -6.34 -19.51 27.25
CA PRO A 26 -6.13 -18.51 26.21
C PRO A 26 -7.31 -17.55 26.07
N LEU A 27 -8.54 -17.97 26.44
CA LEU A 27 -9.73 -17.13 26.34
C LEU A 27 -9.72 -15.97 27.35
N LEU A 28 -9.21 -16.21 28.56
CA LEU A 28 -9.06 -15.18 29.61
C LEU A 28 -7.95 -14.18 29.28
N LEU A 29 -6.86 -14.63 28.63
CA LEU A 29 -5.81 -13.73 28.13
C LEU A 29 -6.29 -12.91 26.92
N LEU A 30 -7.13 -13.49 26.06
CA LEU A 30 -7.76 -12.78 24.93
C LEU A 30 -8.72 -11.69 25.41
N LEU A 31 -9.54 -11.99 26.43
CA LEU A 31 -10.48 -11.03 27.04
C LEU A 31 -9.73 -9.91 27.79
N GLY A 32 -8.64 -10.24 28.50
CA GLY A 32 -7.77 -9.25 29.12
C GLY A 32 -7.11 -8.32 28.09
N PHE A 33 -6.64 -8.86 26.97
CA PHE A 33 -6.04 -8.07 25.89
C PHE A 33 -7.07 -7.20 25.15
N LEU A 34 -8.26 -7.73 24.87
CA LEU A 34 -9.38 -6.98 24.24
C LEU A 34 -9.84 -5.79 25.09
N LEU A 35 -9.85 -5.92 26.42
CA LEU A 35 -10.17 -4.84 27.35
C LEU A 35 -9.09 -3.76 27.40
N VAL A 36 -7.81 -4.13 27.28
CA VAL A 36 -6.70 -3.16 27.22
C VAL A 36 -6.72 -2.38 25.91
N VAL A 37 -7.00 -3.06 24.78
CA VAL A 37 -7.06 -2.41 23.46
C VAL A 37 -8.29 -1.50 23.33
N THR A 38 -9.46 -1.89 23.83
CA THR A 38 -10.64 -0.98 23.85
C THR A 38 -10.46 0.20 24.80
N ALA A 39 -9.79 0.02 25.94
CA ALA A 39 -9.46 1.13 26.86
C ALA A 39 -8.49 2.14 26.22
N LEU A 40 -7.47 1.68 25.48
CA LEU A 40 -6.52 2.54 24.76
C LEU A 40 -7.20 3.30 23.61
N LEU A 41 -8.12 2.64 22.88
CA LEU A 41 -8.89 3.28 21.80
C LEU A 41 -9.90 4.31 22.34
N LEU A 42 -10.50 4.06 23.51
CA LEU A 42 -11.38 5.06 24.16
C LEU A 42 -10.60 6.27 24.70
N GLN A 43 -9.40 6.05 25.26
CA GLN A 43 -8.54 7.15 25.70
C GLN A 43 -8.05 8.02 24.53
N ALA A 44 -7.74 7.40 23.38
CA ALA A 44 -7.40 8.12 22.16
C ALA A 44 -8.60 8.92 21.59
N SER A 45 -9.82 8.42 21.76
CA SER A 45 -11.05 9.11 21.33
C SER A 45 -11.50 10.25 22.26
N ALA A 46 -11.10 10.23 23.54
CA ALA A 46 -11.48 11.26 24.52
C ALA A 46 -10.56 12.50 24.48
N ALA A 47 -9.46 12.45 23.72
CA ALA A 47 -8.48 13.52 23.63
C ALA A 47 -8.71 14.45 22.43
N LYS A 48 -9.88 15.11 22.33
CA LYS A 48 -9.99 16.46 21.75
C LYS A 48 -11.41 17.04 21.85
N ALA A 49 -11.58 17.99 22.76
CA ALA A 49 -12.44 19.15 22.52
C ALA A 49 -11.72 20.38 23.10
N PRO A 50 -11.01 21.17 22.27
CA PRO A 50 -10.55 22.47 22.70
C PRO A 50 -11.73 23.44 22.60
N SER A 51 -12.15 23.95 23.75
CA SER A 51 -13.04 25.09 23.89
C SER A 51 -12.41 26.33 23.27
N GLU A 52 -13.19 27.04 22.46
CA GLU A 52 -12.90 28.38 21.95
C GLU A 52 -12.52 29.36 23.07
N THR A 53 -11.37 30.01 22.96
CA THR A 53 -11.14 31.35 23.52
C THR A 53 -10.34 32.24 22.56
N LYS A 54 -10.92 33.42 22.36
CA LYS A 54 -10.60 34.56 21.47
C LYS A 54 -9.13 35.06 21.42
N LYS A 55 -8.70 35.38 20.18
CA LYS A 55 -7.87 36.50 19.58
C LYS A 55 -7.00 37.41 20.51
N PRO A 56 -5.92 38.11 20.05
CA PRO A 56 -5.57 38.47 18.65
C PRO A 56 -4.06 38.44 18.30
N TRP A 57 -3.71 37.97 17.09
CA TRP A 57 -2.57 38.51 16.35
C TRP A 57 -2.97 38.64 14.88
N GLN A 58 -3.25 39.88 14.46
CA GLN A 58 -3.43 40.23 13.06
C GLN A 58 -2.06 40.14 12.38
N ARG A 59 -1.80 39.01 11.73
CA ARG A 59 -0.90 38.98 10.58
C ARG A 59 -1.80 39.07 9.35
N GLN A 60 -1.54 40.05 8.51
CA GLN A 60 -2.26 40.33 7.28
C GLN A 60 -2.12 39.10 6.37
N SER A 61 -3.12 38.22 6.38
CA SER A 61 -3.24 37.13 5.43
C SER A 61 -3.49 37.76 4.06
N VAL A 62 -2.57 37.51 3.13
CA VAL A 62 -2.93 37.53 1.71
C VAL A 62 -4.09 36.55 1.56
N PRO A 63 -5.22 36.91 0.95
CA PRO A 63 -6.36 36.01 0.83
C PRO A 63 -5.95 34.85 -0.09
N ILE A 64 -5.60 33.70 0.51
CA ILE A 64 -5.48 32.38 -0.13
C ILE A 64 -6.83 31.65 0.02
N ASP A 65 -7.93 32.40 0.14
CA ASP A 65 -9.24 31.85 0.50
C ASP A 65 -10.24 31.86 -0.66
N GLN A 66 -9.79 31.98 -1.93
CA GLN A 66 -10.70 31.96 -3.08
C GLN A 66 -10.32 30.99 -4.23
N GLU A 67 -9.21 30.25 -4.13
CA GLU A 67 -8.77 29.37 -5.23
C GLU A 67 -8.99 27.87 -4.98
N PHE A 68 -9.63 27.48 -3.87
CA PHE A 68 -9.77 26.07 -3.47
C PHE A 68 -11.21 25.62 -3.21
N GLU A 69 -12.20 26.35 -3.73
CA GLU A 69 -13.62 25.93 -3.67
C GLU A 69 -14.05 25.03 -4.86
N ASP A 70 -13.13 24.72 -5.77
CA ASP A 70 -13.33 23.68 -6.77
C ASP A 70 -13.15 22.30 -6.12
N SER A 71 -14.13 21.43 -6.34
CA SER A 71 -14.12 20.08 -5.76
C SER A 71 -12.85 19.34 -6.18
N PRO A 72 -12.12 18.69 -5.26
CA PRO A 72 -10.89 17.95 -5.58
C PRO A 72 -11.09 16.86 -6.65
N ALA A 73 -12.34 16.42 -6.88
CA ALA A 73 -12.70 15.54 -7.98
C ALA A 73 -12.58 16.22 -9.36
N GLN A 74 -12.90 17.50 -9.45
CA GLN A 74 -12.90 18.27 -10.70
C GLN A 74 -11.47 18.54 -11.19
N HIS A 75 -10.56 18.94 -10.29
CA HIS A 75 -9.14 19.09 -10.61
C HIS A 75 -8.46 17.77 -11.04
N ARG A 76 -8.91 16.63 -10.52
CA ARG A 76 -8.44 15.30 -10.97
C ARG A 76 -8.97 14.97 -12.36
N LEU A 77 -10.22 15.28 -12.67
CA LEU A 77 -10.73 15.04 -14.02
C LEU A 77 -10.01 15.93 -15.05
N GLU A 78 -9.82 17.21 -14.73
CA GLU A 78 -9.10 18.16 -15.58
C GLU A 78 -7.65 17.76 -15.80
N GLY A 79 -6.95 17.31 -14.74
CA GLY A 79 -5.58 16.83 -14.87
C GLY A 79 -5.47 15.54 -15.70
N LEU A 80 -6.46 14.64 -15.60
CA LEU A 80 -6.51 13.44 -16.43
C LEU A 80 -6.70 13.84 -17.90
N LEU A 81 -7.64 14.74 -18.20
CA LEU A 81 -7.86 15.25 -19.55
C LEU A 81 -6.63 15.99 -20.09
N ALA A 82 -5.95 16.78 -19.26
CA ALA A 82 -4.70 17.45 -19.61
C ALA A 82 -3.61 16.44 -19.98
N LEU A 83 -3.41 15.39 -19.18
CA LEU A 83 -2.46 14.31 -19.46
C LEU A 83 -2.79 13.58 -20.77
N LEU A 84 -4.07 13.26 -21.00
CA LEU A 84 -4.54 12.60 -22.22
C LEU A 84 -4.29 13.47 -23.46
N SER A 85 -4.50 14.77 -23.36
CA SER A 85 -4.27 15.71 -24.46
C SER A 85 -2.79 15.94 -24.73
N ALA A 86 -1.96 16.03 -23.69
CA ALA A 86 -0.54 16.34 -23.79
C ALA A 86 0.29 15.14 -24.25
N ARG A 87 -0.10 13.91 -23.88
CA ARG A 87 0.71 12.71 -24.12
C ARG A 87 -0.13 11.52 -24.62
N PRO A 88 -0.65 11.57 -25.86
CA PRO A 88 -1.45 10.48 -26.44
C PRO A 88 -0.69 9.15 -26.54
N MET A 89 0.64 9.19 -26.67
CA MET A 89 1.48 7.99 -26.67
C MET A 89 1.48 7.26 -25.32
N LEU A 90 1.35 7.98 -24.19
CA LEU A 90 1.25 7.35 -22.88
C LEU A 90 -0.09 6.67 -22.69
N LEU A 91 -1.18 7.27 -23.19
CA LEU A 91 -2.49 6.64 -23.20
C LEU A 91 -2.49 5.35 -24.04
N PHE A 92 -1.93 5.42 -25.25
CA PHE A 92 -1.80 4.23 -26.09
C PHE A 92 -0.99 3.13 -25.39
N SER A 93 0.15 3.50 -24.78
CA SER A 93 0.96 2.58 -23.97
C SER A 93 0.17 1.97 -22.79
N ALA A 94 -0.63 2.78 -22.09
CA ALA A 94 -1.49 2.32 -21.00
C ALA A 94 -2.51 1.29 -21.50
N VAL A 95 -3.23 1.58 -22.59
CA VAL A 95 -4.21 0.67 -23.19
C VAL A 95 -3.57 -0.63 -23.64
N VAL A 96 -2.41 -0.57 -24.29
CA VAL A 96 -1.66 -1.76 -24.72
C VAL A 96 -1.24 -2.60 -23.50
N ARG A 97 -0.74 -1.98 -22.43
CA ARG A 97 -0.32 -2.69 -21.21
C ARG A 97 -1.49 -3.29 -20.44
N ILE A 98 -2.62 -2.58 -20.35
CA ILE A 98 -3.89 -3.13 -19.84
C ILE A 98 -4.28 -4.37 -20.65
N GLY A 99 -4.22 -4.30 -21.98
CA GLY A 99 -4.51 -5.44 -22.85
C GLY A 99 -3.56 -6.62 -22.63
N ILE A 100 -2.26 -6.36 -22.46
CA ILE A 100 -1.26 -7.40 -22.15
C ILE A 100 -1.52 -8.02 -20.77
N ALA A 101 -1.77 -7.20 -19.75
CA ALA A 101 -2.05 -7.67 -18.38
C ALA A 101 -3.31 -8.55 -18.36
N LEU A 102 -4.41 -8.09 -18.96
CA LEU A 102 -5.64 -8.87 -19.08
C LEU A 102 -5.43 -10.17 -19.88
N GLY A 103 -4.66 -10.11 -20.97
CA GLY A 103 -4.33 -11.29 -21.76
C GLY A 103 -3.55 -12.33 -20.95
N LEU A 104 -2.58 -11.89 -20.14
CA LEU A 104 -1.79 -12.75 -19.27
C LEU A 104 -2.62 -13.33 -18.11
N GLU A 105 -3.49 -12.53 -17.50
CA GLU A 105 -4.43 -12.99 -16.46
C GLU A 105 -5.36 -14.07 -17.01
N LEU A 106 -6.03 -13.81 -18.14
CA LEU A 106 -6.94 -14.77 -18.77
C LEU A 106 -6.21 -16.04 -19.22
N ALA A 107 -4.99 -15.92 -19.74
CA ALA A 107 -4.18 -17.07 -20.12
C ALA A 107 -3.76 -17.90 -18.91
N MET A 108 -3.34 -17.25 -17.81
CA MET A 108 -2.95 -17.94 -16.59
C MET A 108 -4.15 -18.62 -15.92
N ASP A 109 -5.29 -17.92 -15.83
CA ASP A 109 -6.55 -18.48 -15.33
C ASP A 109 -6.99 -19.69 -16.16
N ALA A 110 -6.93 -19.59 -17.49
CA ALA A 110 -7.22 -20.69 -18.38
C ALA A 110 -6.27 -21.88 -18.14
N VAL A 111 -4.95 -21.65 -18.01
CA VAL A 111 -3.98 -22.72 -17.72
C VAL A 111 -4.23 -23.35 -16.36
N LEU A 112 -4.49 -22.55 -15.32
CA LEU A 112 -4.78 -23.04 -13.98
C LEU A 112 -6.04 -23.92 -13.99
N LYS A 113 -7.13 -23.44 -14.56
CA LYS A 113 -8.42 -24.16 -14.59
C LYS A 113 -8.43 -25.38 -15.52
N THR A 114 -7.77 -25.31 -16.67
CA THR A 114 -7.83 -26.39 -17.69
C THR A 114 -6.75 -27.44 -17.54
N VAL A 115 -5.57 -27.07 -17.01
CA VAL A 115 -4.42 -27.98 -16.91
C VAL A 115 -4.12 -28.31 -15.46
N VAL A 116 -3.92 -27.30 -14.61
CA VAL A 116 -3.38 -27.49 -13.26
C VAL A 116 -4.41 -28.10 -12.32
N THR A 117 -5.63 -27.56 -12.25
CA THR A 117 -6.70 -28.06 -11.38
C THR A 117 -7.08 -29.50 -11.70
N PRO A 118 -7.33 -29.91 -12.98
CA PRO A 118 -7.68 -31.29 -13.28
C PRO A 118 -6.54 -32.27 -12.98
N LEU A 119 -5.29 -31.89 -13.25
CA LEU A 119 -4.12 -32.71 -12.94
C LEU A 119 -3.95 -32.91 -11.43
N LEU A 120 -4.18 -31.86 -10.63
CA LEU A 120 -4.16 -31.96 -9.18
C LEU A 120 -5.28 -32.86 -8.67
N VAL A 121 -6.52 -32.66 -9.12
CA VAL A 121 -7.66 -33.49 -8.72
C VAL A 121 -7.41 -34.97 -9.06
N ALA A 122 -6.85 -35.26 -10.23
CA ALA A 122 -6.53 -36.63 -10.65
C ALA A 122 -5.46 -37.32 -9.79
N SER A 123 -4.55 -36.55 -9.17
CA SER A 123 -3.43 -37.10 -8.40
C SER A 123 -3.78 -37.59 -6.98
N GLY A 124 -4.99 -37.32 -6.48
CA GLY A 124 -5.43 -37.64 -5.11
C GLY A 124 -4.77 -36.79 -4.01
N ILE A 125 -3.46 -36.52 -4.12
CA ILE A 125 -2.70 -35.56 -3.30
C ILE A 125 -3.13 -34.12 -3.62
N GLY A 126 -3.51 -33.84 -4.87
CA GLY A 126 -3.85 -32.49 -5.30
C GLY A 126 -5.12 -31.92 -4.69
N ALA A 127 -5.98 -32.71 -4.05
CA ALA A 127 -7.08 -32.17 -3.23
C ALA A 127 -6.55 -31.40 -2.00
N LEU A 128 -5.41 -31.82 -1.42
CA LEU A 128 -4.74 -31.10 -0.33
C LEU A 128 -3.96 -29.89 -0.81
N LEU A 129 -3.50 -29.89 -2.07
CA LEU A 129 -2.73 -28.81 -2.68
C LEU A 129 -3.57 -27.80 -3.48
N ALA A 130 -4.83 -28.11 -3.77
CA ALA A 130 -5.74 -27.21 -4.48
C ALA A 130 -5.88 -25.82 -3.80
N PRO A 131 -5.96 -25.71 -2.45
CA PRO A 131 -5.92 -24.41 -1.79
C PRO A 131 -4.61 -23.65 -2.05
N ALA A 132 -3.48 -24.35 -2.16
CA ALA A 132 -2.20 -23.74 -2.45
C ALA A 132 -2.12 -23.20 -3.89
N THR A 133 -2.80 -23.81 -4.86
CA THR A 133 -2.86 -23.27 -6.22
C THR A 133 -3.73 -22.02 -6.34
N PHE A 134 -4.82 -21.92 -5.58
CA PHE A 134 -5.57 -20.66 -5.49
C PHE A 134 -4.73 -19.55 -4.85
N LEU A 135 -3.97 -19.87 -3.80
CA LEU A 135 -3.02 -18.91 -3.21
C LEU A 135 -1.91 -18.50 -4.18
N LEU A 136 -1.46 -19.42 -5.04
CA LEU A 136 -0.46 -19.14 -6.07
C LEU A 136 -1.01 -18.18 -7.14
N GLU A 137 -2.28 -18.34 -7.53
CA GLU A 137 -2.97 -17.44 -8.45
C GLU A 137 -3.02 -16.01 -7.90
N TYR A 138 -3.45 -15.85 -6.64
CA TYR A 138 -3.44 -14.56 -5.93
C TYR A 138 -2.03 -13.98 -5.80
N ALA A 139 -1.00 -14.82 -5.63
CA ALA A 139 0.39 -14.36 -5.56
C ALA A 139 0.94 -13.94 -6.94
N PHE A 140 0.48 -14.56 -8.02
CA PHE A 140 0.95 -14.26 -9.38
C PHE A 140 0.32 -13.01 -9.98
N GLN A 141 -0.91 -12.66 -9.60
CA GLN A 141 -1.58 -11.48 -10.14
C GLN A 141 -0.77 -10.17 -9.90
N PRO A 142 -0.30 -9.87 -8.68
CA PRO A 142 0.61 -8.74 -8.45
C PRO A 142 1.90 -8.82 -9.25
N LEU A 143 2.43 -10.03 -9.46
CA LEU A 143 3.67 -10.24 -10.22
C LEU A 143 3.47 -9.97 -11.71
N ILE A 144 2.35 -10.40 -12.30
CA ILE A 144 1.97 -10.10 -13.69
C ILE A 144 1.83 -8.59 -13.87
N HIS A 145 1.12 -7.91 -12.97
CA HIS A 145 0.98 -6.45 -13.03
C HIS A 145 2.33 -5.76 -12.92
N SER A 146 3.17 -6.17 -11.97
CA SER A 146 4.48 -5.56 -11.77
C SER A 146 5.40 -5.68 -13.00
N ILE A 147 5.31 -6.79 -13.73
CA ILE A 147 6.03 -7.01 -15.00
C ILE A 147 5.40 -6.22 -16.15
N ALA A 148 4.08 -6.28 -16.31
CA ALA A 148 3.35 -5.61 -17.39
C ALA A 148 3.48 -4.09 -17.33
N PHE A 149 3.58 -3.53 -16.12
CA PHE A 149 3.70 -2.10 -15.86
C PHE A 149 5.11 -1.65 -15.47
N LEU A 150 6.11 -2.53 -15.54
CA LEU A 150 7.52 -2.18 -15.31
C LEU A 150 7.92 -0.98 -16.17
N VAL A 151 8.52 0.04 -15.54
CA VAL A 151 8.94 1.34 -16.14
C VAL A 151 7.79 2.25 -16.57
N PHE A 152 6.59 1.72 -16.83
CA PHE A 152 5.43 2.54 -17.18
C PHE A 152 4.99 3.41 -16.01
N ASP A 153 4.89 2.83 -14.81
CA ASP A 153 4.40 3.51 -13.61
C ASP A 153 5.15 4.82 -13.37
N ASP A 154 6.47 4.75 -13.37
CA ASP A 154 7.36 5.89 -13.17
C ASP A 154 7.18 6.98 -14.23
N ASN A 155 7.15 6.57 -15.50
CA ASN A 155 7.00 7.52 -16.61
C ASN A 155 5.61 8.17 -16.58
N PHE A 156 4.59 7.42 -16.15
CA PHE A 156 3.22 7.89 -16.10
C PHE A 156 2.98 8.82 -14.91
N VAL A 157 3.50 8.49 -13.72
CA VAL A 157 3.41 9.38 -12.55
C VAL A 157 4.22 10.65 -12.76
N MET A 158 5.43 10.56 -13.33
CA MET A 158 6.25 11.73 -13.66
C MET A 158 5.58 12.61 -14.72
N ALA A 159 5.02 12.01 -15.78
CA ALA A 159 4.24 12.74 -16.77
C ALA A 159 3.02 13.44 -16.13
N THR A 160 2.37 12.78 -15.18
CA THR A 160 1.24 13.36 -14.45
C THR A 160 1.70 14.57 -13.63
N LEU A 161 2.80 14.44 -12.86
CA LEU A 161 3.38 15.53 -12.08
C LEU A 161 3.78 16.73 -12.94
N GLU A 162 4.37 16.48 -14.12
CA GLU A 162 4.76 17.53 -15.09
C GLU A 162 3.55 18.23 -15.70
N THR A 163 2.58 17.46 -16.22
CA THR A 163 1.43 18.01 -16.97
C THR A 163 0.43 18.75 -16.08
N THR A 164 0.29 18.35 -14.81
CA THR A 164 -0.60 19.00 -13.84
C THR A 164 0.07 20.17 -13.12
N GLY A 165 1.37 20.41 -13.37
CA GLY A 165 2.18 21.41 -12.67
C GLY A 165 2.41 21.11 -11.19
N ILE A 166 2.04 19.90 -10.71
CA ILE A 166 2.29 19.47 -9.33
C ILE A 166 3.80 19.50 -9.05
N GLN A 167 4.62 19.06 -10.00
CA GLN A 167 6.07 19.07 -9.86
C GLN A 167 6.59 20.47 -9.51
N ASP A 168 6.20 21.49 -10.27
CA ASP A 168 6.64 22.87 -10.04
C ASP A 168 6.16 23.43 -8.71
N ARG A 169 4.97 23.01 -8.25
CA ARG A 169 4.43 23.40 -6.93
C ARG A 169 5.23 22.76 -5.80
N LEU A 170 5.57 21.48 -5.94
CA LEU A 170 6.39 20.76 -4.96
C LEU A 170 7.81 21.34 -4.88
N VAL A 171 8.47 21.59 -6.03
CA VAL A 171 9.82 22.18 -6.07
C VAL A 171 9.83 23.58 -5.48
N ARG A 172 8.89 24.46 -5.87
CA ARG A 172 8.82 25.82 -5.32
C ARG A 172 8.65 25.84 -3.81
N LYS A 173 7.88 24.88 -3.29
CA LYS A 173 7.64 24.78 -1.86
C LYS A 173 8.84 24.24 -1.11
N ASP A 174 9.48 23.20 -1.63
CA ASP A 174 10.72 22.68 -1.05
C ASP A 174 11.81 23.76 -1.08
N HIS A 175 11.92 24.55 -2.14
CA HIS A 175 12.85 25.68 -2.20
C HIS A 175 12.63 26.72 -1.08
N LYS A 176 11.37 26.97 -0.68
CA LYS A 176 11.05 27.87 0.44
C LYS A 176 11.59 27.31 1.78
N ASN A 177 11.59 25.99 1.93
CA ASN A 177 12.01 25.32 3.17
C ASN A 177 13.51 24.98 3.16
N ASN A 178 14.07 24.69 1.98
CA ASN A 178 15.44 24.26 1.71
C ASN A 178 15.97 24.98 0.47
N PRO A 179 16.56 26.18 0.62
CA PRO A 179 17.02 26.98 -0.52
C PRO A 179 18.15 26.35 -1.34
N GLY A 180 18.76 25.27 -0.85
CA GLY A 180 19.80 24.50 -1.55
C GLY A 180 19.29 23.53 -2.61
N VAL A 181 17.99 23.22 -2.64
CA VAL A 181 17.39 22.32 -3.63
C VAL A 181 16.63 23.18 -4.65
N LEU A 182 17.28 23.45 -5.79
CA LEU A 182 16.70 24.26 -6.88
C LEU A 182 16.13 23.40 -8.01
N GLU A 183 16.54 22.14 -8.12
CA GLU A 183 16.20 21.28 -9.26
C GLU A 183 15.67 19.93 -8.81
N TRP A 184 14.65 19.45 -9.52
CA TRP A 184 14.11 18.11 -9.34
C TRP A 184 15.20 17.07 -9.59
N HIS A 185 15.54 16.29 -8.58
CA HIS A 185 16.62 15.33 -8.70
C HIS A 185 16.27 14.24 -9.72
N LYS A 186 17.14 14.05 -10.72
CA LYS A 186 16.99 13.00 -11.72
C LYS A 186 17.88 11.82 -11.34
N MET A 187 17.26 10.73 -10.91
CA MET A 187 17.97 9.46 -10.74
C MET A 187 18.63 9.05 -12.07
N SER A 188 19.87 8.55 -11.98
CA SER A 188 20.54 7.96 -13.13
C SER A 188 19.77 6.71 -13.61
N PHE A 189 19.84 6.40 -14.91
CA PHE A 189 19.13 5.24 -15.46
C PHE A 189 19.49 3.93 -14.73
N PHE A 190 20.79 3.74 -14.44
CA PHE A 190 21.27 2.51 -13.80
C PHE A 190 20.88 2.42 -12.33
N GLU A 191 20.98 3.53 -11.59
CA GLU A 191 20.55 3.60 -10.20
C GLU A 191 19.04 3.39 -10.08
N GLY A 192 18.26 4.07 -10.94
CA GLY A 192 16.82 3.87 -11.04
C GLY A 192 16.47 2.42 -11.37
N PHE A 193 17.12 1.80 -12.35
CA PHE A 193 16.86 0.41 -12.71
C PHE A 193 17.17 -0.57 -11.57
N CYS A 194 18.35 -0.46 -10.95
CA CYS A 194 18.76 -1.34 -9.86
C CYS A 194 17.88 -1.16 -8.63
N THR A 195 17.61 0.08 -8.21
CA THR A 195 16.74 0.35 -7.06
C THR A 195 15.31 -0.11 -7.31
N ARG A 196 14.76 0.11 -8.51
CA ARG A 196 13.42 -0.38 -8.90
C ARG A 196 13.34 -1.90 -8.84
N TYR A 197 14.31 -2.61 -9.43
CA TYR A 197 14.28 -4.07 -9.41
C TYR A 197 14.36 -4.60 -7.98
N VAL A 198 15.22 -4.00 -7.14
CA VAL A 198 15.35 -4.37 -5.73
C VAL A 198 14.08 -4.08 -4.96
N VAL A 199 13.45 -2.91 -5.13
CA VAL A 199 12.24 -2.51 -4.41
C VAL A 199 11.04 -3.35 -4.87
N LYS A 200 10.81 -3.50 -6.17
CA LYS A 200 9.73 -4.36 -6.69
C LYS A 200 9.92 -5.81 -6.28
N SER A 201 11.16 -6.32 -6.30
CA SER A 201 11.46 -7.66 -5.79
C SER A 201 11.18 -7.76 -4.29
N LEU A 202 11.66 -6.81 -3.49
CA LEU A 202 11.45 -6.79 -2.04
C LEU A 202 9.96 -6.74 -1.71
N THR A 203 9.20 -5.87 -2.39
CA THR A 203 7.74 -5.81 -2.27
C THR A 203 7.11 -7.15 -2.62
N ALA A 204 7.44 -7.75 -3.76
CA ALA A 204 6.92 -9.07 -4.15
C ALA A 204 7.25 -10.16 -3.11
N TRP A 205 8.47 -10.18 -2.57
CA TRP A 205 8.88 -11.10 -1.51
C TRP A 205 8.11 -10.86 -0.22
N CYS A 206 8.01 -9.60 0.24
CA CYS A 206 7.26 -9.23 1.42
C CYS A 206 5.78 -9.60 1.29
N LEU A 207 5.18 -9.39 0.12
CA LEU A 207 3.82 -9.80 -0.19
C LEU A 207 3.66 -11.32 -0.19
N GLY A 208 4.60 -12.05 -0.79
CA GLY A 208 4.61 -13.51 -0.76
C GLY A 208 4.67 -14.06 0.67
N TRP A 209 5.56 -13.51 1.50
CA TRP A 209 5.66 -13.86 2.92
C TRP A 209 4.42 -13.47 3.72
N ALA A 210 3.87 -12.27 3.49
CA ALA A 210 2.63 -11.83 4.10
C ALA A 210 1.45 -12.70 3.68
N GLY A 211 1.46 -13.23 2.45
CA GLY A 211 0.49 -14.20 1.95
C GLY A 211 0.52 -15.50 2.74
N LEU A 212 1.69 -15.96 3.19
CA LEU A 212 1.77 -17.14 4.07
C LEU A 212 1.13 -16.90 5.45
N CYS A 213 1.07 -15.65 5.92
CA CYS A 213 0.39 -15.34 7.17
C CYS A 213 -1.12 -15.60 7.09
N THR A 214 -1.72 -15.64 5.91
CA THR A 214 -3.16 -15.94 5.70
C THR A 214 -3.56 -17.34 6.16
N ILE A 215 -2.59 -18.23 6.44
CA ILE A 215 -2.82 -19.50 7.14
C ILE A 215 -3.51 -19.27 8.50
N VAL A 216 -3.21 -18.14 9.17
CA VAL A 216 -3.92 -17.72 10.38
C VAL A 216 -5.15 -16.92 9.96
N PRO A 217 -6.37 -17.44 10.17
CA PRO A 217 -7.59 -16.75 9.72
C PRO A 217 -7.74 -15.40 10.42
N VAL A 218 -8.31 -14.43 9.70
CA VAL A 218 -8.52 -13.04 10.11
C VAL A 218 -7.24 -12.24 10.36
N VAL A 219 -6.38 -12.66 11.28
CA VAL A 219 -5.13 -11.95 11.63
C VAL A 219 -4.16 -11.95 10.46
N GLY A 220 -4.03 -13.08 9.77
CA GLY A 220 -3.22 -13.20 8.57
C GLY A 220 -3.67 -12.23 7.49
N HIS A 221 -4.94 -12.27 7.12
CA HIS A 221 -5.52 -11.37 6.12
C HIS A 221 -5.40 -9.89 6.49
N LEU A 222 -5.61 -9.54 7.77
CA LEU A 222 -5.43 -8.17 8.24
C LEU A 222 -3.96 -7.73 8.11
N LEU A 223 -3.02 -8.58 8.52
CA LEU A 223 -1.59 -8.29 8.40
C LEU A 223 -1.16 -8.17 6.93
N THR A 224 -1.65 -9.06 6.07
CA THR A 224 -1.42 -8.98 4.63
C THR A 224 -1.96 -7.66 4.09
N ALA A 225 -3.22 -7.31 4.34
CA ALA A 225 -3.79 -6.05 3.87
C ALA A 225 -3.04 -4.81 4.40
N VAL A 226 -2.58 -4.85 5.66
CA VAL A 226 -1.79 -3.78 6.27
C VAL A 226 -0.39 -3.65 5.68
N LEU A 227 0.28 -4.75 5.35
CA LEU A 227 1.60 -4.68 4.71
C LEU A 227 1.50 -4.33 3.23
N THR A 228 0.47 -4.82 2.56
CA THR A 228 0.29 -4.65 1.12
C THR A 228 0.03 -3.19 0.77
N GLY A 229 -0.87 -2.52 1.50
CA GLY A 229 -1.20 -1.12 1.23
C GLY A 229 0.03 -0.22 1.28
N TRP A 230 0.76 -0.24 2.39
CA TRP A 230 1.93 0.60 2.60
C TRP A 230 3.04 0.35 1.56
N LEU A 231 3.33 -0.91 1.24
CA LEU A 231 4.36 -1.26 0.25
C LEU A 231 3.96 -0.82 -1.17
N VAL A 232 2.70 -1.04 -1.56
CA VAL A 232 2.19 -0.64 -2.89
C VAL A 232 2.20 0.88 -3.03
N ALA A 233 1.77 1.60 -1.99
CA ALA A 233 1.85 3.06 -1.97
C ALA A 233 3.30 3.55 -2.14
N TRP A 234 4.26 2.91 -1.46
CA TRP A 234 5.68 3.25 -1.59
C TRP A 234 6.19 2.98 -3.01
N ASP A 235 5.82 1.85 -3.64
CA ASP A 235 6.23 1.51 -5.01
C ASP A 235 5.80 2.59 -6.01
N TYR A 236 4.57 3.09 -5.94
CA TYR A 236 4.08 4.14 -6.85
C TYR A 236 4.82 5.47 -6.73
N VAL A 237 5.31 5.80 -5.53
CA VAL A 237 5.93 7.11 -5.28
C VAL A 237 7.44 7.04 -5.12
N TYR A 238 8.06 5.86 -5.27
CA TYR A 238 9.49 5.67 -5.06
C TYR A 238 10.34 6.63 -5.91
N VAL A 239 10.07 6.68 -7.22
CA VAL A 239 10.77 7.57 -8.16
C VAL A 239 10.45 9.04 -7.88
N PRO A 240 9.17 9.46 -7.75
CA PRO A 240 8.86 10.83 -7.35
C PRO A 240 9.51 11.30 -6.04
N LEU A 241 9.59 10.44 -5.01
CA LEU A 241 10.25 10.77 -3.74
C LEU A 241 11.74 11.07 -3.93
N SER A 242 12.41 10.34 -4.83
CA SER A 242 13.80 10.67 -5.16
C SER A 242 13.95 12.05 -5.78
N GLY A 243 12.96 12.47 -6.57
CA GLY A 243 12.88 13.80 -7.16
C GLY A 243 12.71 14.93 -6.14
N LEU A 244 12.09 14.63 -5.00
CA LEU A 244 11.95 15.51 -3.83
C LEU A 244 13.18 15.51 -2.91
N GLY A 245 14.29 14.90 -3.33
CA GLY A 245 15.54 14.89 -2.56
C GLY A 245 15.65 13.76 -1.53
N TYR A 246 14.65 12.88 -1.39
CA TYR A 246 14.77 11.66 -0.57
C TYR A 246 15.54 10.59 -1.35
N ILE A 247 16.86 10.67 -1.31
CA ILE A 247 17.76 9.83 -2.13
C ILE A 247 18.11 8.55 -1.37
N GLY A 248 17.92 7.42 -2.05
CA GLY A 248 18.29 6.10 -1.56
C GLY A 248 17.21 5.41 -0.71
N PRO A 249 17.29 4.08 -0.60
CA PRO A 249 16.22 3.27 -0.01
C PRO A 249 16.01 3.55 1.48
N LEU A 250 17.08 3.87 2.23
CA LEU A 250 16.98 4.08 3.68
C LEU A 250 16.25 5.39 4.01
N GLN A 251 16.59 6.50 3.35
CA GLN A 251 15.94 7.78 3.58
C GLN A 251 14.47 7.72 3.16
N GLN A 252 14.19 7.14 1.99
CA GLN A 252 12.81 6.95 1.56
C GLN A 252 12.02 6.06 2.51
N PHE A 253 12.59 4.94 2.97
CA PHE A 253 11.94 4.08 3.95
C PHE A 253 11.60 4.86 5.23
N GLN A 254 12.53 5.66 5.75
CA GLN A 254 12.30 6.48 6.94
C GLN A 254 11.16 7.49 6.71
N THR A 255 11.14 8.18 5.58
CA THR A 255 10.09 9.14 5.22
C THR A 255 8.72 8.46 5.12
N VAL A 256 8.66 7.33 4.41
CA VAL A 256 7.43 6.56 4.22
C VAL A 256 6.95 5.98 5.57
N TRP A 257 7.87 5.54 6.44
CA TRP A 257 7.56 5.07 7.78
C TRP A 257 7.01 6.18 8.69
N GLN A 258 7.57 7.38 8.63
CA GLN A 258 7.05 8.55 9.35
C GLN A 258 5.63 8.93 8.91
N HIS A 259 5.22 8.53 7.71
CA HIS A 259 3.87 8.78 7.16
C HIS A 259 3.10 7.49 6.96
N PHE A 260 3.40 6.45 7.75
CA PHE A 260 2.86 5.12 7.59
C PHE A 260 1.34 5.11 7.43
N SER A 261 0.59 5.87 8.24
CA SER A 261 -0.88 5.91 8.18
C SER A 261 -1.42 6.43 6.83
N TYR A 262 -0.79 7.46 6.25
CA TYR A 262 -1.21 8.04 4.97
C TYR A 262 -0.90 7.11 3.81
N PHE A 263 0.32 6.56 3.78
CA PHE A 263 0.72 5.58 2.78
C PHE A 263 -0.13 4.32 2.88
N GLN A 264 -0.38 3.84 4.09
CA GLN A 264 -1.19 2.66 4.33
C GLN A 264 -2.64 2.88 3.88
N TRP A 265 -3.24 4.02 4.21
CA TRP A 265 -4.61 4.30 3.83
C TRP A 265 -4.75 4.41 2.32
N TYR A 266 -3.88 5.18 1.67
CA TYR A 266 -3.88 5.34 0.21
C TYR A 266 -3.68 3.99 -0.48
N GLY A 267 -2.64 3.24 -0.10
CA GLY A 267 -2.34 1.96 -0.73
C GLY A 267 -3.36 0.87 -0.43
N PHE A 268 -3.99 0.87 0.74
CA PHE A 268 -5.09 -0.05 1.04
C PHE A 268 -6.25 0.11 0.06
N TRP A 269 -6.66 1.35 -0.21
CA TRP A 269 -7.70 1.63 -1.21
C TRP A 269 -7.23 1.30 -2.64
N ALA A 270 -5.97 1.60 -2.96
CA ALA A 270 -5.39 1.26 -4.26
C ALA A 270 -5.47 -0.25 -4.52
N VAL A 271 -4.97 -1.06 -3.58
CA VAL A 271 -5.03 -2.53 -3.64
C VAL A 271 -6.47 -3.01 -3.72
N LEU A 272 -7.37 -2.51 -2.86
CA LEU A 272 -8.77 -2.96 -2.83
C LEU A 272 -9.48 -2.77 -4.18
N ILE A 273 -9.20 -1.68 -4.87
CA ILE A 273 -9.80 -1.39 -6.18
C ILE A 273 -9.12 -2.24 -7.28
N GLU A 274 -7.82 -2.53 -7.15
CA GLU A 274 -7.09 -3.41 -8.08
C GLU A 274 -7.50 -4.88 -8.00
N GLU A 275 -8.00 -5.33 -6.85
CA GLU A 275 -8.56 -6.68 -6.65
C GLU A 275 -9.88 -6.90 -7.43
N ILE A 276 -10.48 -5.86 -8.02
CA ILE A 276 -11.67 -6.02 -8.85
C ILE A 276 -11.26 -6.72 -10.16
N PRO A 277 -11.73 -7.95 -10.43
CA PRO A 277 -11.33 -8.69 -11.61
C PRO A 277 -11.71 -7.93 -12.88
N VAL A 278 -10.88 -8.05 -13.93
CA VAL A 278 -11.02 -7.35 -15.23
C VAL A 278 -10.80 -5.84 -15.16
N LEU A 279 -11.18 -5.16 -14.08
CA LEU A 279 -10.93 -3.73 -13.88
C LEU A 279 -9.55 -3.45 -13.29
N GLY A 280 -8.95 -4.43 -12.59
CA GLY A 280 -7.69 -4.31 -11.89
C GLY A 280 -6.60 -3.57 -12.67
N PRO A 281 -6.24 -4.00 -13.90
CA PRO A 281 -5.22 -3.31 -14.69
C PRO A 281 -5.55 -1.85 -15.01
N ALA A 282 -6.82 -1.51 -15.22
CA ALA A 282 -7.23 -0.12 -15.46
C ALA A 282 -7.19 0.72 -14.17
N CYS A 283 -7.62 0.11 -13.06
CA CYS A 283 -7.53 0.70 -11.73
C CYS A 283 -6.08 0.93 -11.31
N HIS A 284 -5.14 0.06 -11.72
CA HIS A 284 -3.71 0.25 -11.50
C HIS A 284 -3.19 1.52 -12.15
N VAL A 285 -3.51 1.75 -13.42
CA VAL A 285 -3.17 2.99 -14.13
C VAL A 285 -3.77 4.21 -13.44
N TYR A 286 -5.02 4.11 -12.96
CA TYR A 286 -5.65 5.19 -12.19
C TYR A 286 -4.95 5.43 -10.85
N ASN A 287 -4.51 4.38 -10.15
CA ASN A 287 -3.78 4.50 -8.90
C ASN A 287 -2.44 5.19 -9.12
N VAL A 288 -1.67 4.79 -10.13
CA VAL A 288 -0.41 5.48 -10.50
C VAL A 288 -0.66 6.97 -10.80
N TYR A 289 -1.71 7.30 -11.55
CA TYR A 289 -2.12 8.68 -11.78
C TYR A 289 -2.45 9.42 -10.47
N SER A 290 -3.23 8.79 -9.59
CA SER A 290 -3.64 9.38 -8.32
C SER A 290 -2.49 9.53 -7.32
N ALA A 291 -1.40 8.77 -7.49
CA ALA A 291 -0.20 8.86 -6.66
C ALA A 291 0.46 10.25 -6.73
N ALA A 292 0.36 10.93 -7.88
CA ALA A 292 0.83 12.30 -8.05
C ALA A 292 0.07 13.27 -7.12
N TYR A 293 -1.26 13.13 -7.05
CA TYR A 293 -2.11 13.94 -6.17
C TYR A 293 -1.98 13.55 -4.70
N PHE A 294 -1.69 12.28 -4.42
CA PHE A 294 -1.35 11.83 -3.06
C PHE A 294 -0.07 12.52 -2.58
N LEU A 295 0.98 12.54 -3.40
CA LEU A 295 2.23 13.26 -3.10
C LEU A 295 2.00 14.76 -2.93
N GLU A 296 1.22 15.36 -3.84
CA GLU A 296 0.81 16.75 -3.67
C GLU A 296 0.15 16.94 -2.32
N GLY A 297 -0.91 16.20 -1.99
CA GLY A 297 -1.59 16.32 -0.70
C GLY A 297 -0.64 16.17 0.50
N LEU A 298 0.25 15.17 0.46
CA LEU A 298 1.16 14.87 1.55
C LEU A 298 2.18 16.00 1.80
N TYR A 299 2.77 16.58 0.76
CA TYR A 299 3.86 17.57 0.88
C TYR A 299 3.38 19.03 0.70
N SER A 300 2.28 19.26 -0.01
CA SER A 300 1.64 20.58 -0.16
C SER A 300 0.86 21.03 1.07
N TRP A 301 0.44 20.13 1.96
CA TRP A 301 -0.16 20.51 3.24
C TRP A 301 0.89 20.69 4.36
N ARG A 302 2.06 20.06 4.24
CA ARG A 302 3.03 19.96 5.35
C ARG A 302 3.90 21.17 5.66
N GLY A 303 4.07 22.07 4.71
CA GLY A 303 4.65 23.40 5.00
C GLY A 303 3.89 24.22 6.05
N VAL A 304 2.72 23.76 6.53
CA VAL A 304 1.98 24.35 7.66
C VAL A 304 2.26 23.62 8.98
N MET A 305 2.81 22.39 8.96
CA MET A 305 2.96 21.53 10.15
C MET A 305 4.42 21.32 10.57
N ASP A 306 5.39 21.46 9.67
CA ASP A 306 6.82 21.33 10.03
C ASP A 306 7.41 22.62 10.65
N GLU A 307 6.76 23.78 10.54
CA GLU A 307 7.16 24.98 11.31
C GLU A 307 6.99 24.76 12.82
N ASP A 308 6.02 23.94 13.24
CA ASP A 308 5.78 23.60 14.65
C ASP A 308 6.75 22.52 15.18
N ALA A 309 7.23 21.61 14.32
CA ALA A 309 8.20 20.59 14.72
C ALA A 309 9.63 21.15 14.77
N ALA A 310 9.98 22.07 13.87
CA ALA A 310 11.27 22.74 13.86
C ALA A 310 11.42 23.74 15.02
N THR A 311 10.35 24.46 15.40
CA THR A 311 10.38 25.37 16.57
C THR A 311 10.54 24.62 17.89
N VAL A 312 9.91 23.45 18.05
CA VAL A 312 10.08 22.61 19.25
C VAL A 312 11.49 21.99 19.33
N ALA A 313 12.12 21.68 18.20
CA ALA A 313 13.49 21.16 18.18
C ALA A 313 14.56 22.24 18.44
N THR A 314 14.33 23.49 18.03
CA THR A 314 15.27 24.59 18.28
C THR A 314 15.20 25.13 19.71
N ASP A 315 14.05 25.12 20.37
CA ASP A 315 13.92 25.56 21.78
C ASP A 315 14.68 24.63 22.75
N PHE A 316 14.70 23.32 22.48
CA PHE A 316 15.47 22.36 23.29
C PHE A 316 17.00 22.48 23.16
N SER A 317 17.48 23.17 22.13
CA SER A 317 18.92 23.41 21.92
C SER A 317 19.44 24.72 22.50
N GLN A 318 18.55 25.57 23.06
CA GLN A 318 18.95 26.81 23.75
C GLN A 318 18.87 26.72 25.29
N GLU A 319 18.33 25.62 25.84
CA GLU A 319 18.30 25.34 27.29
C GLU A 319 19.38 24.33 27.76
N LEU A 320 20.38 24.03 26.92
CA LEU A 320 21.57 23.22 27.25
C LEU A 320 22.85 24.03 26.99
#